data_AF-A0A931SEV2-F1
#
_entry.id   AF-A0A931SEV2-F1
#
_cell.length_a   1.000
_cell.length_b   1.000
_cell.length_c   1.000
_cell.angle_alpha   90.00
_cell.angle_beta   90.00
_cell.angle_gamma   90.00
#
_symmetry.space_group_name_H-M   'P 1'
#
loop_
_entity.id
_entity.type
_entity.pdbx_description
1 polymer ?
#
loop_
_entity_poly.entity_id
_entity_poly.type
_entity_poly.pdbx_seq_one_letter_code
_entity_poly.pdbx_strand_id
1 'polypeptide(L)'
;MNGQRTHEHGFTLLELLMVVIIIAILASIALPQYFRVTERSRTSQMLQLLASIRGSELRFKAQDPTNLYTVDLSATSKLDIVPLPTPPTGWAAATVTGTGSGSNVQSSRTAGVNSGANLIIDLDTGTVCASTAGSSADWNVTNSAACP
;
A
#
# COMPACT_ATOMS: atom_id res chain seq x y z
N MET A 1 -16.22 16.26 68.90
CA MET A 1 -15.82 15.48 67.71
C MET A 1 -15.34 16.46 66.66
N ASN A 2 -14.02 16.64 66.53
CA ASN A 2 -13.44 17.66 65.67
C ASN A 2 -13.25 17.07 64.26
N GLY A 3 -14.12 17.45 63.32
CA GLY A 3 -14.09 16.96 61.95
C GLY A 3 -12.94 17.61 61.18
N GLN A 4 -11.88 16.85 60.93
CA GLN A 4 -10.78 17.27 60.07
C GLN A 4 -11.31 17.44 58.64
N ARG A 5 -11.36 18.68 58.15
CA ARG A 5 -11.70 18.98 56.76
C ARG A 5 -10.56 18.53 55.87
N THR A 6 -10.77 17.47 55.09
CA THR A 6 -9.87 17.09 54.00
C THR A 6 -9.96 18.17 52.93
N HIS A 7 -8.82 18.80 52.61
CA HIS A 7 -8.72 19.73 51.49
C HIS A 7 -8.95 18.94 50.19
N GLU A 8 -10.13 19.07 49.60
CA GLU A 8 -10.37 18.54 48.26
C GLU A 8 -9.66 19.42 47.24
N HIS A 9 -8.59 18.89 46.64
CA HIS A 9 -7.90 19.52 45.54
C HIS A 9 -8.75 19.41 44.27
N GLY A 10 -9.42 20.50 43.90
CA GLY A 10 -10.14 20.60 42.64
C GLY A 10 -9.20 20.76 41.45
N PHE A 11 -9.49 20.07 40.34
CA PHE A 11 -8.78 20.21 39.07
C PHE A 11 -8.98 21.64 38.53
N THR A 12 -7.90 22.34 38.19
CA THR A 12 -8.04 23.69 37.64
C THR A 12 -8.47 23.63 36.17
N LEU A 13 -9.39 24.51 35.74
CA LEU A 13 -9.73 24.64 34.32
C LEU A 13 -8.50 25.00 33.47
N LEU A 14 -7.54 25.69 34.08
CA LEU A 14 -6.29 26.08 33.45
C LEU A 14 -5.37 24.87 33.20
N GLU A 15 -5.32 23.89 34.12
CA GLU A 15 -4.59 22.64 33.90
C GLU A 15 -5.14 21.88 32.69
N LEU A 16 -6.46 21.81 32.57
CA LEU A 16 -7.07 21.12 31.44
C LEU A 16 -6.83 21.90 30.13
N LEU A 17 -6.87 23.24 30.18
CA LEU A 17 -6.64 24.10 29.01
C LEU A 17 -5.21 23.97 28.46
N MET A 18 -4.19 24.04 29.32
CA MET A 18 -2.80 23.94 28.84
C MET A 18 -2.50 22.57 28.24
N VAL A 19 -3.10 21.51 28.81
CA VAL A 19 -2.94 20.14 28.32
C VAL A 19 -3.53 19.98 26.92
N VAL A 20 -4.75 20.46 26.67
CA VAL A 20 -5.35 20.37 25.33
C VAL A 20 -4.59 21.21 24.29
N ILE A 21 -4.02 22.35 24.69
CA ILE A 21 -3.17 23.17 23.81
C ILE A 21 -1.90 22.42 23.41
N ILE A 22 -1.21 21.81 24.37
CA ILE A 22 0.00 21.04 24.09
C ILE A 22 -0.32 19.83 23.19
N ILE A 23 -1.41 19.11 23.47
CA ILE A 23 -1.86 17.99 22.62
C ILE A 23 -2.19 18.47 21.21
N ALA A 24 -2.82 19.64 21.04
CA ALA A 24 -3.14 20.20 19.72
C ALA A 24 -1.88 20.50 18.89
N ILE A 25 -0.84 21.06 19.52
CA ILE A 25 0.45 21.33 18.84
C ILE A 25 1.10 20.02 18.39
N LEU A 26 1.16 19.01 19.28
CA LEU A 26 1.75 17.71 18.94
C LEU A 26 0.96 16.99 17.84
N ALA A 27 -0.38 17.02 17.92
CA ALA A 27 -1.25 16.40 16.93
C ALA A 27 -1.07 17.02 15.53
N SER A 28 -0.84 18.34 15.45
CA SER A 28 -0.64 19.04 14.17
C SER A 28 0.57 18.52 13.36
N ILE A 29 1.62 18.05 14.05
CA ILE A 29 2.84 17.51 13.44
C ILE A 29 2.72 15.99 13.24
N ALA A 30 2.14 15.28 14.21
CA ALA A 30 2.09 13.82 14.20
C ALA A 30 1.11 13.24 13.18
N LEU A 31 -0.07 13.84 13.02
CA LEU A 31 -1.12 13.33 12.11
C LEU A 31 -0.68 13.22 10.64
N PRO A 32 -0.08 14.25 10.00
CA PRO A 32 0.34 14.13 8.60
C PRO A 32 1.43 13.06 8.41
N GLN A 33 2.32 12.89 9.39
CA GLN A 33 3.35 11.84 9.35
C GLN A 33 2.73 10.45 9.50
N TYR A 34 1.77 10.27 10.42
CA TYR A 34 1.07 9.02 10.62
C TYR A 34 0.42 8.53 9.31
N PHE A 35 -0.30 9.40 8.59
CA PHE A 35 -0.93 9.02 7.32
C PHE A 35 0.09 8.53 6.28
N ARG A 36 1.25 9.19 6.16
CA ARG A 36 2.32 8.75 5.24
C ARG A 36 2.89 7.38 5.60
N VAL A 37 3.07 7.08 6.88
CA VAL A 37 3.57 5.78 7.34
C VAL A 37 2.55 4.68 7.04
N THR A 38 1.27 4.91 7.36
CA THR A 38 0.21 3.94 7.05
C THR A 38 0.08 3.70 5.55
N GLU A 39 0.26 4.74 4.75
CA GLU A 39 0.24 4.68 3.30
C GLU A 39 1.37 3.80 2.77
N ARG A 40 2.60 4.04 3.23
CA ARG A 40 3.76 3.23 2.85
C ARG A 40 3.61 1.77 3.26
N SER A 41 3.02 1.49 4.42
CA SER A 41 2.70 0.13 4.84
C SER A 41 1.74 -0.55 3.87
N ARG A 42 0.67 0.13 3.44
CA ARG A 42 -0.30 -0.42 2.47
C ARG A 42 0.34 -0.66 1.12
N THR A 43 1.17 0.26 0.64
CA THR A 43 1.93 0.07 -0.60
C THR A 43 2.88 -1.13 -0.49
N SER A 44 3.58 -1.30 0.63
CA SER A 44 4.46 -2.46 0.82
C SER A 44 3.69 -3.79 0.85
N GLN A 45 2.49 -3.82 1.43
CA GLN A 45 1.61 -4.99 1.40
C GLN A 45 1.18 -5.29 -0.04
N MET A 46 0.84 -4.25 -0.80
CA MET A 46 0.46 -4.42 -2.19
C MET A 46 1.64 -4.90 -3.05
N LEU A 47 2.84 -4.36 -2.84
CA LEU A 47 4.07 -4.83 -3.49
C LEU A 47 4.32 -6.32 -3.23
N GLN A 48 4.15 -6.79 -2.00
CA GLN A 48 4.29 -8.21 -1.67
C GLN A 48 3.26 -9.07 -2.40
N LEU A 49 2.03 -8.58 -2.53
CA LEU A 49 0.95 -9.23 -3.28
C LEU A 49 1.25 -9.28 -4.78
N LEU A 50 1.70 -8.19 -5.41
CA LEU A 50 2.10 -8.23 -6.82
C LEU A 50 3.32 -9.14 -7.04
N ALA A 51 4.27 -9.16 -6.10
CA ALA A 51 5.46 -10.01 -6.19
C ALA A 51 5.10 -11.50 -6.10
N SER A 52 4.12 -11.88 -5.28
CA SER A 52 3.65 -13.27 -5.21
C SER A 52 2.93 -13.69 -6.50
N ILE A 53 2.10 -12.81 -7.07
CA ILE A 53 1.49 -13.03 -8.39
C ILE A 53 2.56 -13.20 -9.46
N ARG A 54 3.55 -12.30 -9.51
CA ARG A 54 4.67 -12.44 -10.45
C ARG A 54 5.39 -13.77 -10.31
N GLY A 55 5.59 -14.24 -9.07
CA GLY A 55 6.16 -15.56 -8.82
C GLY A 55 5.33 -16.69 -9.43
N SER A 56 3.99 -16.62 -9.31
CA SER A 56 3.08 -17.59 -9.94
C SER A 56 3.09 -17.52 -11.47
N GLU A 57 3.13 -16.30 -12.04
CA GLU A 57 3.23 -16.08 -13.49
C GLU A 57 4.52 -16.63 -14.09
N LEU A 58 5.66 -16.45 -13.40
CA LEU A 58 6.94 -17.01 -13.82
C LEU A 58 6.93 -18.54 -13.80
N ARG A 59 6.27 -19.16 -12.80
CA ARG A 59 6.10 -20.63 -12.77
C ARG A 59 5.21 -21.11 -13.89
N PHE A 60 4.09 -20.42 -14.15
CA PHE A 60 3.19 -20.73 -15.25
C PHE A 60 3.93 -20.67 -16.59
N LYS A 61 4.62 -19.55 -16.87
CA LYS A 61 5.43 -19.38 -18.08
C LYS A 61 6.48 -20.47 -18.27
N ALA A 62 7.10 -20.94 -17.19
CA ALA A 62 8.10 -22.00 -17.24
C ALA A 62 7.51 -23.40 -17.53
N GLN A 63 6.23 -23.63 -17.21
CA GLN A 63 5.54 -24.90 -17.43
C GLN A 63 4.77 -24.93 -18.74
N ASP A 64 4.30 -23.78 -19.20
CA ASP A 64 3.49 -23.66 -20.39
C ASP A 64 4.36 -23.74 -21.67
N PRO A 65 3.99 -24.58 -22.65
CA PRO A 65 4.77 -24.74 -23.88
C PRO A 65 4.81 -23.50 -24.76
N THR A 66 3.91 -22.52 -24.55
CA THR A 66 3.91 -21.26 -25.29
C THR A 66 4.92 -20.24 -24.73
N ASN A 67 5.47 -20.47 -23.54
CA ASN A 67 6.38 -19.55 -22.85
C ASN A 67 5.79 -18.13 -22.69
N LEU A 68 4.47 -18.07 -22.43
CA LEU A 68 3.71 -16.84 -22.24
C LEU A 68 3.17 -16.75 -20.81
N TYR A 69 2.95 -15.51 -20.36
CA TYR A 69 2.21 -15.19 -19.14
C TYR A 69 0.71 -15.31 -19.37
N THR A 70 -0.06 -15.43 -18.28
CA THR A 70 -1.53 -15.40 -18.37
C THR A 70 -2.07 -14.03 -17.95
N VAL A 71 -3.08 -13.55 -18.68
CA VAL A 71 -3.84 -12.35 -18.29
C VAL A 71 -4.99 -12.66 -17.33
N ASP A 72 -5.30 -13.94 -17.16
CA ASP A 72 -6.41 -14.39 -16.31
C ASP A 72 -5.86 -14.90 -14.97
N LEU A 73 -5.84 -13.99 -13.98
CA LEU A 73 -5.39 -14.30 -12.64
C LEU A 73 -6.37 -15.20 -11.85
N SER A 74 -7.58 -15.39 -12.36
CA SER A 74 -8.60 -16.20 -11.71
C SER A 74 -8.57 -17.67 -12.14
N ALA A 75 -7.78 -18.00 -13.17
CA ALA A 75 -7.65 -19.35 -13.69
C ALA A 75 -6.85 -20.25 -12.73
N THR A 76 -7.56 -21.03 -11.92
CA THR A 76 -6.98 -22.05 -11.02
C THR A 76 -6.16 -23.13 -11.73
N SER A 77 -6.39 -23.32 -13.03
CA SER A 77 -5.61 -24.23 -13.88
C SER A 77 -4.28 -23.65 -14.35
N LYS A 78 -4.03 -22.36 -14.12
CA LYS A 78 -2.82 -21.65 -14.59
C LYS A 78 -1.96 -21.13 -13.45
N LEU A 79 -2.57 -20.59 -12.39
CA LEU A 79 -1.84 -19.99 -11.27
C LEU A 79 -2.05 -20.76 -9.96
N ASP A 80 -0.98 -20.89 -9.18
CA ASP A 80 -0.95 -21.57 -7.88
C ASP A 80 -1.38 -20.68 -6.70
N ILE A 81 -1.83 -19.45 -6.98
CA ILE A 81 -2.14 -18.41 -5.98
C ILE A 81 -3.65 -18.14 -5.85
N VAL A 82 -4.52 -19.00 -6.37
CA VAL A 82 -5.97 -18.82 -6.29
C VAL A 82 -6.53 -19.45 -5.00
N PRO A 83 -7.40 -18.76 -4.23
CA PRO A 83 -7.95 -17.43 -4.47
C PRO A 83 -6.93 -16.31 -4.29
N LEU A 84 -6.99 -15.31 -5.18
CA LEU A 84 -6.10 -14.16 -5.14
C LEU A 84 -6.17 -13.46 -3.77
N PRO A 85 -5.04 -13.00 -3.19
CA PRO A 85 -5.08 -12.30 -1.93
C PRO A 85 -5.91 -11.02 -2.05
N THR A 86 -6.67 -10.70 -1.00
CA THR A 86 -7.45 -9.46 -0.98
C THR A 86 -6.52 -8.25 -0.94
N PRO A 87 -6.68 -7.26 -1.84
CA PRO A 87 -5.84 -6.08 -1.83
C PRO A 87 -6.07 -5.25 -0.55
N PRO A 88 -5.04 -4.54 -0.06
CA PRO A 88 -5.19 -3.64 1.08
C PRO A 88 -6.15 -2.49 0.74
N THR A 89 -6.76 -1.90 1.77
CA THR A 89 -7.75 -0.83 1.60
C THR A 89 -7.22 0.33 0.77
N GLY A 90 -7.99 0.76 -0.24
CA GLY A 90 -7.61 1.83 -1.16
C GLY A 90 -6.84 1.36 -2.39
N TRP A 91 -6.74 0.04 -2.62
CA TRP A 91 -6.19 -0.55 -3.84
C TRP A 91 -7.24 -1.39 -4.58
N ALA A 92 -7.15 -1.41 -5.90
CA ALA A 92 -7.91 -2.32 -6.74
C ALA A 92 -7.31 -3.73 -6.74
N ALA A 93 -8.09 -4.71 -7.21
CA ALA A 93 -7.55 -6.04 -7.51
C ALA A 93 -6.40 -5.93 -8.53
N ALA A 94 -5.41 -6.81 -8.39
CA ALA A 94 -4.29 -6.87 -9.32
C ALA A 94 -4.76 -7.39 -10.70
N THR A 95 -4.14 -6.87 -11.75
CA THR A 95 -4.36 -7.28 -13.14
C THR A 95 -3.02 -7.52 -13.82
N VAL A 96 -3.01 -8.38 -14.83
CA VAL A 96 -1.85 -8.61 -15.70
C VAL A 96 -2.16 -8.03 -17.08
N THR A 97 -1.20 -7.33 -17.66
CA THR A 97 -1.30 -6.71 -18.98
C THR A 97 -0.24 -7.31 -19.88
N GLY A 98 -0.66 -7.84 -21.03
CA GLY A 98 0.20 -8.56 -21.96
C GLY A 98 0.37 -10.04 -21.62
N THR A 99 0.87 -10.80 -22.58
CA THR A 99 1.18 -12.24 -22.43
C THR A 99 2.64 -12.57 -22.79
N GLY A 100 3.40 -11.63 -23.35
CA GLY A 100 4.77 -11.82 -23.84
C GLY A 100 5.79 -10.92 -23.16
N SER A 101 6.81 -10.51 -23.90
CA SER A 101 7.81 -9.55 -23.41
C SER A 101 7.17 -8.21 -23.04
N GLY A 102 7.54 -7.65 -21.90
CA GLY A 102 6.98 -6.37 -21.40
C GLY A 102 5.59 -6.53 -20.79
N SER A 103 5.24 -7.75 -20.38
CA SER A 103 4.01 -7.97 -19.63
C SER A 103 4.18 -7.52 -18.20
N ASN A 104 3.15 -6.89 -17.66
CA ASN A 104 3.18 -6.22 -16.38
C ASN A 104 2.09 -6.77 -15.47
N VAL A 105 2.41 -7.07 -14.20
CA VAL A 105 1.39 -7.17 -13.15
C VAL A 105 1.24 -5.80 -12.50
N GLN A 106 0.01 -5.34 -12.34
CA GLN A 106 -0.27 -4.00 -11.84
C GLN A 106 -1.48 -3.94 -10.94
N SER A 107 -1.55 -2.90 -10.11
CA SER A 107 -2.76 -2.52 -9.41
C SER A 107 -2.87 -1.01 -9.29
N SER A 108 -4.09 -0.51 -9.43
CA SER A 108 -4.41 0.90 -9.29
C SER A 108 -4.74 1.26 -7.85
N ARG A 109 -4.22 2.41 -7.42
CA ARG A 109 -4.65 3.06 -6.19
C ARG A 109 -6.02 3.70 -6.39
N THR A 110 -7.00 3.36 -5.55
CA THR A 110 -8.40 3.80 -5.70
C THR A 110 -8.83 4.88 -4.71
N ALA A 111 -8.06 5.10 -3.64
CA ALA A 111 -8.37 6.14 -2.65
C ALA A 111 -7.13 6.64 -1.91
N GLY A 112 -7.17 7.91 -1.50
CA GLY A 112 -6.11 8.56 -0.72
C GLY A 112 -5.07 9.28 -1.59
N VAL A 113 -3.88 9.50 -1.03
CA VAL A 113 -2.75 10.09 -1.77
C VAL A 113 -2.42 9.18 -2.96
N ASN A 114 -2.10 9.78 -4.12
CA ASN A 114 -1.80 9.06 -5.36
C ASN A 114 -2.97 8.24 -5.94
N SER A 115 -4.23 8.56 -5.59
CA SER A 115 -5.40 7.95 -6.24
C SER A 115 -5.33 8.08 -7.76
N GLY A 116 -5.61 6.99 -8.46
CA GLY A 116 -5.48 6.87 -9.92
C GLY A 116 -4.09 6.45 -10.40
N ALA A 117 -3.07 6.41 -9.54
CA ALA A 117 -1.77 5.90 -9.92
C ALA A 117 -1.71 4.36 -9.85
N ASN A 118 -0.98 3.74 -10.77
CA ASN A 118 -0.74 2.30 -10.80
C ASN A 118 0.62 1.97 -10.18
N LEU A 119 0.66 0.93 -9.38
CA LEU A 119 1.86 0.23 -8.99
C LEU A 119 2.07 -0.93 -9.94
N ILE A 120 3.25 -1.03 -10.55
CA ILE A 120 3.54 -1.92 -11.67
C ILE A 120 4.78 -2.73 -11.32
N ILE A 121 4.75 -4.04 -11.59
CA ILE A 121 5.93 -4.90 -11.62
C ILE A 121 5.99 -5.53 -13.01
N ASP A 122 7.09 -5.27 -13.70
CA ASP A 122 7.37 -5.95 -14.97
C ASP A 122 7.68 -7.43 -14.72
N LEU A 123 6.98 -8.30 -15.43
CA LEU A 123 7.03 -9.74 -15.19
C LEU A 123 8.40 -10.31 -15.59
N ASP A 124 9.04 -9.77 -16.63
CA ASP A 124 10.32 -10.26 -17.13
C ASP A 124 11.51 -9.75 -16.29
N THR A 125 11.67 -8.44 -16.20
CA THR A 125 12.79 -7.76 -15.52
C THR A 125 12.61 -7.66 -14.02
N GLY A 126 11.36 -7.52 -13.55
CA GLY A 126 11.07 -7.29 -12.14
C GLY A 126 11.23 -5.89 -11.65
N THR A 127 11.40 -4.96 -12.59
CA THR A 127 11.41 -3.54 -12.30
C THR A 127 10.07 -3.16 -11.67
N VAL A 128 10.14 -2.47 -10.54
CA VAL A 128 8.96 -2.00 -9.81
C VAL A 128 8.82 -0.51 -10.03
N CYS A 129 7.70 -0.09 -10.61
CA CYS A 129 7.46 1.31 -10.92
C CYS A 129 6.09 1.81 -10.47
N ALA A 130 5.94 3.13 -10.44
CA ALA A 130 4.65 3.80 -10.31
C ALA A 130 4.29 4.56 -11.58
N SER A 131 3.01 4.59 -11.95
CA SER A 131 2.52 5.24 -13.19
C SER A 131 2.78 6.75 -13.25
N THR A 132 2.96 7.41 -12.10
CA THR A 132 3.04 8.87 -11.96
C THR A 132 4.27 9.26 -11.14
N ALA A 133 4.94 10.36 -11.51
CA ALA A 133 6.16 10.80 -10.82
C ALA A 133 5.98 11.01 -9.30
N GLY A 134 4.87 11.64 -8.89
CA GLY A 134 4.58 11.88 -7.46
C GLY A 134 4.46 10.60 -6.64
N SER A 135 3.81 9.57 -7.20
CA SER A 135 3.64 8.30 -6.51
C SER A 135 4.93 7.49 -6.41
N SER A 136 5.84 7.61 -7.38
CA SER A 136 7.14 6.92 -7.33
C SER A 136 7.99 7.35 -6.13
N ALA A 137 7.98 8.63 -5.77
CA ALA A 137 8.67 9.15 -4.59
C ALA A 137 8.01 8.69 -3.28
N ASP A 138 6.68 8.81 -3.18
CA ASP A 138 5.92 8.42 -1.98
C ASP A 138 6.01 6.92 -1.69
N TRP A 139 6.03 6.10 -2.75
CA TRP A 139 6.10 4.64 -2.66
C TRP A 139 7.53 4.10 -2.64
N ASN A 140 8.53 4.96 -2.87
CA ASN A 140 9.94 4.60 -2.97
C ASN A 140 10.20 3.51 -4.03
N VAL A 141 9.68 3.75 -5.23
CA VAL A 141 9.82 2.90 -6.44
C VAL A 141 10.27 3.77 -7.61
N THR A 142 10.61 3.18 -8.76
CA THR A 142 10.98 3.98 -9.93
C THR A 142 9.75 4.60 -10.60
N ASN A 143 9.93 5.66 -11.40
CA ASN A 143 8.84 6.22 -12.20
C ASN A 143 8.54 5.31 -13.41
N SER A 144 7.33 5.41 -13.97
CA SER A 144 6.82 4.62 -15.11
C SER A 144 7.63 4.77 -16.38
N ALA A 145 8.37 5.87 -16.56
CA ALA A 145 9.33 6.01 -17.65
C ALA A 145 10.45 4.94 -17.62
N ALA A 146 10.62 4.24 -16.49
CA ALA A 146 11.54 3.12 -16.34
C ALA A 146 10.85 1.73 -16.37
N CYS A 147 9.51 1.68 -16.49
CA CYS A 147 8.81 0.42 -16.73
C CYS A 147 8.64 0.21 -18.24
N PRO A 148 8.89 -1.01 -18.75
CA PRO A 148 8.67 -1.36 -20.15
C PRO A 148 7.19 -1.39 -20.55
#